data_AF-A0A402AFS2-F1
#
_entry.id   AF-A0A402AFS2-F1
#
_cell.length_a   1.000
_cell.length_b   1.000
_cell.length_c   1.000
_cell.angle_alpha   90.00
_cell.angle_beta   90.00
_cell.angle_gamma   90.00
#
_symmetry.space_group_name_H-M   'P 1'
#
loop_
_entity.id
_entity.type
_entity.pdbx_description
1 polymer ?
#
loop_
_entity_poly.entity_id
_entity_poly.type
_entity_poly.pdbx_seq_one_letter_code
_entity_poly.pdbx_strand_id
1 'polypeptide(L)' 'MQRQLTDVRSINTAVWDNVSGRNNGVFCRLPDGSTHRINRARTVHGQLQVHSLHADRWVVPALVYQA' A
#
# COMPACT_ATOMS: atom_id res chain seq x y z
N MET A 1 -15.93 2.99 4.03
CA MET A 1 -15.29 2.12 5.04
C MET A 1 -13.94 1.72 4.48
N GLN A 2 -12.83 2.04 5.17
CA GLN A 2 -11.48 1.67 4.70
C GLN A 2 -11.25 0.18 4.95
N ARG A 3 -10.87 -0.57 3.91
CA ARG A 3 -10.53 -1.99 4.03
C ARG A 3 -9.05 -2.11 4.34
N GLN A 4 -8.70 -2.64 5.50
CA GLN A 4 -7.31 -2.99 5.83
C GLN A 4 -6.85 -4.19 4.98
N LEU A 5 -5.62 -4.11 4.46
CA LEU A 5 -4.97 -5.15 3.66
C LEU A 5 -3.68 -5.57 4.35
N THR A 6 -3.51 -6.87 4.58
CA THR A 6 -2.39 -7.40 5.38
C THR A 6 -1.44 -8.29 4.58
N ASP A 7 -1.89 -8.90 3.48
CA ASP A 7 -1.07 -9.77 2.65
C ASP A 7 -0.69 -9.13 1.29
N VAL A 8 0.51 -9.44 0.80
CA VAL A 8 1.07 -8.87 -0.44
C VAL A 8 0.19 -9.12 -1.66
N ARG A 9 -0.47 -10.29 -1.73
CA ARG A 9 -1.29 -10.64 -2.89
C ARG A 9 -2.53 -9.76 -2.94
N SER A 10 -3.28 -9.66 -1.84
CA SER A 10 -4.44 -8.77 -1.73
C SER A 10 -4.08 -7.32 -1.98
N ILE A 11 -2.91 -6.86 -1.49
CA ILE A 11 -2.44 -5.49 -1.74
C ILE A 11 -2.20 -5.27 -3.23
N ASN A 12 -1.45 -6.15 -3.90
CA ASN A 12 -1.16 -5.99 -5.32
C ASN A 12 -2.41 -6.15 -6.20
N THR A 13 -3.34 -7.06 -5.85
CA THR A 13 -4.65 -7.15 -6.51
C THR A 13 -5.42 -5.84 -6.36
N ALA A 14 -5.54 -5.31 -5.13
CA ALA A 14 -6.22 -4.04 -4.91
C ALA A 14 -5.55 -2.88 -5.65
N VAL A 15 -4.22 -2.87 -5.74
CA VAL A 15 -3.53 -1.87 -6.57
C VAL A 15 -3.91 -2.02 -8.04
N TRP A 16 -3.84 -3.24 -8.58
CA TRP A 16 -4.16 -3.54 -9.97
C TRP A 16 -5.59 -3.15 -10.34
N ASP A 17 -6.56 -3.50 -9.49
CA ASP A 17 -7.97 -3.17 -9.67
C ASP A 17 -8.19 -1.65 -9.74
N ASN A 18 -7.34 -0.87 -9.07
CA ASN A 18 -7.37 0.59 -9.05
C ASN A 18 -6.52 1.27 -10.14
N VAL A 19 -5.83 0.52 -11.00
CA VAL A 19 -5.13 1.08 -12.18
C VAL A 19 -6.15 1.60 -13.22
N SER A 20 -7.39 1.11 -13.17
CA SER A 20 -8.41 1.31 -14.21
C SER A 20 -9.54 2.28 -13.86
N GLY A 21 -9.68 2.75 -12.61
CA GLY A 21 -10.87 3.50 -12.20
C GLY A 21 -10.74 4.32 -10.91
N ARG A 22 -10.85 5.65 -11.07
CA ARG A 22 -11.29 6.71 -10.14
C ARG A 22 -11.09 6.51 -8.61
N ASN A 23 -10.22 7.37 -8.05
CA ASN A 23 -10.19 7.88 -6.66
C ASN A 23 -9.99 6.94 -5.46
N ASN A 24 -10.06 5.61 -5.61
CA ASN A 24 -9.99 4.68 -4.46
C ASN A 24 -8.66 3.92 -4.39
N GLY A 25 -7.55 4.66 -4.43
CA GLY A 25 -6.20 4.08 -4.42
C GLY A 25 -5.89 3.23 -3.16
N VAL A 26 -4.81 2.47 -3.23
CA VAL A 26 -4.25 1.81 -2.04
C VAL A 26 -3.26 2.74 -1.37
N PHE A 27 -3.39 2.87 -0.05
CA PHE A 27 -2.58 3.75 0.77
C PHE A 27 -1.89 2.94 1.87
N CYS A 28 -0.77 3.47 2.35
CA CYS A 28 -0.16 3.03 3.58
C CYS A 28 -0.02 4.17 4.58
N ARG A 29 -0.05 3.83 5.86
CA ARG A 29 0.36 4.72 6.94
C ARG A 29 1.73 4.26 7.44
N LEU A 30 2.66 5.20 7.55
CA LEU A 30 3.98 4.95 8.11
C LEU A 30 3.98 5.07 9.65
N PRO A 31 5.02 4.59 10.35
CA PRO A 31 5.12 4.70 11.80
C PRO A 31 5.11 6.13 12.35
N ASP A 32 5.52 7.12 11.53
CA ASP A 32 5.47 8.55 11.86
C ASP A 32 4.06 9.17 11.66
N GLY A 33 3.07 8.37 11.25
CA GLY A 33 1.68 8.79 11.02
C GLY A 33 1.40 9.32 9.61
N SER A 34 2.42 9.54 8.78
CA SER A 34 2.27 10.01 7.41
C SER A 34 1.54 8.98 6.54
N THR A 35 0.75 9.46 5.57
CA THR A 35 -0.08 8.62 4.70
C THR A 35 0.37 8.75 3.25
N HIS A 36 0.78 7.64 2.65
CA HIS A 36 1.35 7.62 1.31
C HIS A 36 0.50 6.73 0.40
N ARG A 37 0.28 7.16 -0.85
CA ARG A 37 -0.27 6.26 -1.87
C ARG A 37 0.80 5.25 -2.29
N ILE A 38 0.39 4.02 -2.53
CA ILE A 38 1.28 2.94 -2.97
C ILE A 38 0.86 2.39 -4.33
N ASN A 39 1.81 1.81 -5.04
CA ASN A 39 1.55 1.15 -6.33
C ASN A 39 2.10 -0.27 -6.42
N ARG A 40 2.82 -0.76 -5.40
CA ARG A 40 3.33 -2.14 -5.33
C ARG A 40 3.54 -2.55 -3.87
N ALA A 41 3.43 -3.84 -3.60
CA ALA A 41 3.85 -4.47 -2.35
C ALA A 41 4.73 -5.70 -2.62
N ARG A 42 5.63 -6.00 -1.69
CA ARG A 42 6.48 -7.19 -1.69
C ARG A 42 6.82 -7.63 -0.27
N THR A 43 7.28 -8.87 -0.14
CA THR A 43 7.87 -9.37 1.11
C THR A 43 9.38 -9.44 0.95
N VAL A 44 10.14 -8.87 1.88
CA VAL A 44 11.60 -8.96 1.94
C VAL A 44 11.98 -9.44 3.33
N HIS A 45 12.68 -10.57 3.43
CA HIS A 45 13.05 -11.20 4.71
C HIS A 45 11.86 -11.38 5.69
N GLY A 46 10.69 -11.76 5.17
CA GLY A 46 9.47 -11.93 5.98
C GLY A 46 8.73 -10.64 6.33
N GLN A 47 9.25 -9.47 5.94
CA GLN A 47 8.66 -8.17 6.23
C GLN A 47 7.93 -7.60 5.02
N LEU A 48 6.73 -7.06 5.24
CA LEU A 48 5.98 -6.33 4.23
C LEU A 48 6.68 -5.01 3.91
N GLN A 49 6.97 -4.79 2.62
CA GLN A 49 7.40 -3.52 2.07
C GLN A 49 6.44 -3.07 0.98
N VAL A 50 6.19 -1.77 0.93
CA VAL A 50 5.35 -1.15 -0.10
C VAL A 50 6.12 -0.05 -0.80
N HIS A 51 5.90 0.10 -2.11
CA HIS A 51 6.50 1.18 -2.88
C HIS A 51 5.65 2.42 -2.72
N SER A 52 6.18 3.43 -2.04
CA SER A 52 5.54 4.71 -1.85
C SER A 52 5.68 5.55 -3.12
N LEU A 53 4.55 6.04 -3.65
CA LEU A 53 4.54 7.01 -4.73
C LEU A 53 4.98 8.41 -4.29
N HIS A 54 4.79 8.75 -3.02
CA HIS A 54 5.17 10.06 -2.49
C HIS A 54 6.67 10.17 -2.21
N ALA A 55 7.25 9.13 -1.59
CA ALA A 55 8.67 9.10 -1.25
C ALA A 55 9.55 8.44 -2.34
N ASP A 56 8.93 7.97 -3.43
CA ASP A 56 9.56 7.25 -4.55
C ASP A 56 10.53 6.14 -4.11
N ARG A 57 10.14 5.38 -3.08
CA ARG A 57 10.98 4.34 -2.49
C ARG A 57 10.16 3.25 -1.80
N TRP A 58 10.79 2.10 -1.57
CA TRP A 58 10.24 1.05 -0.73
C TRP A 58 10.30 1.47 0.74
N VAL A 59 9.18 1.32 1.43
CA VAL A 59 9.01 1.66 2.84
C VAL A 59 8.32 0.51 3.57
N VAL A 60 8.55 0.44 4.87
CA VAL A 60 7.85 -0.48 5.77
C VAL A 60 6.60 0.24 6.29
N PRO A 61 5.39 -0.20 5.93
CA PRO A 61 4.17 0.42 6.42
C PRO A 61 3.83 -0.08 7.82
N ALA A 62 3.21 0.77 8.64
CA ALA A 62 2.52 0.36 9.86
C ALA A 62 1.13 -0.22 9.54
N LEU A 63 0.48 0.31 8.49
CA LEU A 63 -0.85 -0.10 8.03
C LEU A 63 -0.93 0.06 6.52
N VAL A 64 -1.62 -0.85 5.83
CA VAL A 64 -2.03 -0.70 4.43
C VAL A 64 -3.54 -0.82 4.34
N TYR A 65 -4.18 0.06 3.58
CA TYR A 65 -5.62 0.09 3.43
C TYR A 65 -6.04 0.61 2.04
N GLN A 66 -7.23 0.21 1.61
CA GLN A 66 -7.89 0.74 0.43
C GLN A 66 -8.92 1.78 0.86
N ALA A 67 -8.88 2.97 0.23
CA ALA A 67 -9.84 4.06 0.46
C ALA A 67 -11.13 3.88 -0.35
#